data_AF-C7HTI2-F1
#
_entry.id   AF-C7HTI2-F1
#
_cell.length_a   1.000
_cell.length_b   1.000
_cell.length_c   1.000
_cell.angle_alpha   90.00
_cell.angle_beta   90.00
_cell.angle_gamma   90.00
#
_symmetry.space_group_name_H-M   'P 1'
#
loop_
_entity.id
_entity.type
_entity.pdbx_description
1 polymer ?
#
loop_
_entity_poly.entity_id
_entity_poly.type
_entity_poly.pdbx_seq_one_letter_code
_entity_poly.pdbx_strand_id
1 'polypeptide(L)'
;MNAKDGRLPKQLGDFGESLVAFLLGNIKGHRVAIVDHEGADIIATDRLDSKLRYAISVKSRRFKKDDASIVFDLYNQNKLRTFAREFDMIPVVAFVLIDGECQCCDIYILKLDDFKQLADDSDFCGIGNRSEGLTILNTTTKNKNNIQNSEKIDYTRLEFSNLTTDFFGKKGTL
;
A
#
# COMPACT_ATOMS: atom_id res chain seq x y z
N MET A 1 -8.24 2.73 31.61
CA MET A 1 -8.19 1.61 30.65
C MET A 1 -8.35 2.18 29.25
N ASN A 2 -7.30 2.20 28.44
CA ASN A 2 -7.36 2.71 27.07
C ASN A 2 -8.13 1.71 26.20
N ALA A 3 -9.41 1.97 25.94
CA ALA A 3 -10.16 1.24 24.93
C ALA A 3 -9.52 1.54 23.58
N LYS A 4 -8.78 0.59 23.00
CA LYS A 4 -8.33 0.68 21.61
C LYS A 4 -9.59 0.73 20.74
N ASP A 5 -9.80 1.85 20.05
CA ASP A 5 -10.87 1.95 19.07
C ASP A 5 -10.55 1.04 17.88
N GLY A 6 -11.23 -0.10 17.80
CA GLY A 6 -11.09 -1.07 16.73
C GLY A 6 -11.54 -0.57 15.35
N ARG A 7 -12.18 0.60 15.27
CA ARG A 7 -12.63 1.18 14.00
C ARG A 7 -11.52 1.92 13.26
N LEU A 8 -10.56 2.50 13.96
CA LEU A 8 -9.48 3.27 13.35
C LEU A 8 -8.65 2.47 12.33
N PRO A 9 -8.26 1.20 12.59
CA PRO A 9 -7.60 0.38 11.58
C PRO A 9 -8.45 0.13 10.33
N LYS A 10 -9.76 -0.10 10.51
CA LYS A 10 -10.68 -0.31 9.38
C LYS A 10 -10.82 0.96 8.54
N GLN A 11 -11.03 2.11 9.18
CA GLN A 11 -11.10 3.40 8.48
C GLN A 11 -9.82 3.72 7.70
N LEU A 12 -8.65 3.34 8.23
CA LEU A 12 -7.38 3.50 7.53
C LEU A 12 -7.27 2.55 6.31
N GLY A 13 -7.81 1.34 6.41
CA GLY A 13 -7.97 0.42 5.28
C GLY A 13 -8.82 1.05 4.18
N ASP A 14 -10.07 1.39 4.51
CA ASP A 14 -11.06 1.99 3.60
C ASP A 14 -10.51 3.28 2.92
N PHE A 15 -9.78 4.10 3.68
CA PHE A 15 -9.08 5.28 3.16
C PHE A 15 -8.03 4.92 2.12
N GLY A 16 -7.16 3.95 2.41
CA GLY A 16 -6.10 3.55 1.49
C GLY A 16 -6.65 2.95 0.20
N GLU A 17 -7.70 2.13 0.28
CA GLU A 17 -8.38 1.59 -0.90
C GLU A 17 -8.94 2.72 -1.78
N SER A 18 -9.68 3.63 -1.16
CA SER A 18 -10.24 4.79 -1.86
C SER A 18 -9.15 5.67 -2.49
N LEU A 19 -8.03 5.87 -1.78
CA LEU A 19 -6.90 6.67 -2.25
C LEU A 19 -6.21 6.03 -3.45
N VAL A 20 -5.90 4.73 -3.39
CA VAL A 20 -5.27 4.00 -4.50
C VAL A 20 -6.21 4.00 -5.71
N ALA A 21 -7.51 3.78 -5.50
CA ALA A 21 -8.49 3.83 -6.57
C ALA A 21 -8.56 5.22 -7.23
N PHE A 22 -8.55 6.28 -6.42
CA PHE A 22 -8.49 7.66 -6.91
C PHE A 22 -7.24 7.91 -7.76
N LEU A 23 -6.04 7.54 -7.26
CA LEU A 23 -4.78 7.73 -7.98
C LEU A 23 -4.78 7.00 -9.33
N LEU A 24 -5.18 5.72 -9.34
CA LEU A 24 -5.24 4.94 -10.56
C LEU A 24 -6.25 5.51 -11.56
N GLY A 25 -7.45 5.86 -11.11
CA GLY A 25 -8.54 6.31 -11.98
C GLY A 25 -8.37 7.73 -12.51
N ASN A 26 -7.99 8.67 -11.64
CA ASN A 26 -7.99 10.10 -11.96
C ASN A 26 -6.63 10.62 -12.38
N ILE A 27 -5.55 10.12 -11.79
CA ILE A 27 -4.19 10.60 -12.08
C ILE A 27 -3.54 9.77 -13.18
N LYS A 28 -3.65 8.43 -13.08
CA LYS A 28 -2.98 7.50 -14.00
C LYS A 28 -3.86 7.06 -15.17
N GLY A 29 -5.12 7.50 -15.19
CA GLY A 29 -6.01 7.27 -16.33
C GLY A 29 -6.40 5.80 -16.52
N HIS A 30 -6.47 4.98 -15.47
CA HIS A 30 -7.06 3.65 -15.55
C HIS A 30 -8.59 3.71 -15.46
N ARG A 31 -9.26 2.60 -15.80
CA ARG A 31 -10.62 2.31 -15.35
C ARG A 31 -10.51 1.47 -14.09
N VAL A 32 -11.24 1.83 -13.04
CA VAL A 32 -11.03 1.28 -11.70
C VAL A 32 -12.37 0.94 -11.06
N ALA A 33 -12.42 -0.16 -10.33
CA ALA A 33 -13.53 -0.51 -9.43
C ALA A 33 -12.96 -1.00 -8.10
N ILE A 34 -13.55 -0.55 -6.99
CA ILE A 34 -13.36 -1.16 -5.66
C ILE A 34 -14.22 -2.42 -5.62
N VAL A 35 -13.70 -3.51 -5.07
CA VAL A 35 -14.36 -4.82 -5.07
C VAL A 35 -14.55 -5.29 -3.63
N ASP A 36 -15.77 -5.70 -3.30
CA ASP A 36 -16.06 -6.38 -2.03
C ASP A 36 -15.84 -7.89 -2.19
N HIS A 37 -14.57 -8.31 -2.34
CA HIS A 37 -14.20 -9.71 -2.49
C HIS A 37 -12.97 -10.03 -1.66
N GLU A 38 -12.94 -11.20 -1.01
CA GLU A 38 -11.83 -11.61 -0.13
C GLU A 38 -10.44 -11.76 -0.79
N GLY A 39 -10.34 -11.51 -2.10
CA GLY A 39 -9.15 -11.81 -2.91
C GLY A 39 -8.39 -10.57 -3.39
N ALA A 40 -9.09 -9.47 -3.66
CA ALA A 40 -8.53 -8.21 -4.09
C ALA A 40 -9.47 -7.07 -3.67
N ASP A 41 -8.88 -5.94 -3.32
CA ASP A 41 -9.62 -4.77 -2.84
C ASP A 41 -10.01 -3.87 -4.03
N ILE A 42 -9.18 -3.86 -5.09
CA ILE A 42 -9.37 -3.04 -6.29
C ILE A 42 -9.08 -3.87 -7.53
N ILE A 43 -9.86 -3.63 -8.59
CA ILE A 43 -9.51 -4.03 -9.95
C ILE A 43 -9.29 -2.80 -10.83
N ALA A 44 -8.26 -2.86 -11.67
CA ALA A 44 -7.94 -1.79 -12.61
C ALA A 44 -7.63 -2.35 -14.00
N THR A 45 -7.95 -1.59 -15.04
CA THR A 45 -7.54 -1.88 -16.42
C THR A 45 -7.06 -0.61 -17.09
N ASP A 46 -6.12 -0.73 -18.02
CA ASP A 46 -5.77 0.37 -18.90
C ASP A 46 -6.99 0.81 -19.72
N ARG A 47 -7.11 2.12 -20.01
CA ARG A 47 -8.25 2.68 -20.76
C ARG A 47 -8.19 2.34 -22.25
N LEU A 48 -6.99 2.17 -22.78
CA LEU A 48 -6.65 1.93 -24.18
C LEU A 48 -6.35 0.45 -24.44
N ASP A 49 -5.79 -0.27 -23.46
CA ASP A 49 -5.50 -1.71 -23.55
C ASP A 49 -6.26 -2.55 -22.51
N SER A 50 -7.34 -3.19 -22.92
CA SER A 50 -8.13 -4.07 -22.04
C SER A 50 -7.43 -5.38 -21.66
N LYS A 51 -6.25 -5.68 -22.22
CA LYS A 51 -5.48 -6.90 -21.89
C LYS A 51 -4.68 -6.74 -20.60
N LEU A 52 -4.36 -5.51 -20.20
CA LEU A 52 -3.65 -5.24 -18.95
C LEU A 52 -4.65 -4.98 -17.82
N ARG A 53 -5.03 -6.07 -17.15
CA ARG A 53 -5.96 -6.06 -16.03
C ARG A 53 -5.21 -6.39 -14.75
N TYR A 54 -5.47 -5.64 -13.69
CA TYR A 54 -4.76 -5.72 -12.42
C TYR A 54 -5.75 -6.04 -11.30
N ALA A 55 -5.43 -7.05 -10.50
CA ALA A 55 -6.06 -7.32 -9.22
C ALA A 55 -5.13 -6.78 -8.14
N ILE A 56 -5.62 -5.84 -7.32
CA ILE A 56 -4.79 -5.08 -6.40
C ILE A 56 -5.26 -5.33 -4.97
N SER A 57 -4.34 -5.76 -4.09
CA SER A 57 -4.56 -5.73 -2.65
C SER A 57 -3.87 -4.51 -2.04
N VAL A 58 -4.55 -3.82 -1.13
CA VAL A 58 -4.10 -2.60 -0.46
C VAL A 58 -3.73 -2.90 0.98
N LYS A 59 -2.57 -2.43 1.43
CA LYS A 59 -2.12 -2.47 2.81
C LYS A 59 -1.81 -1.07 3.30
N SER A 60 -2.65 -0.58 4.21
CA SER A 60 -2.53 0.77 4.78
C SER A 60 -1.96 0.70 6.19
N ARG A 61 -1.02 1.59 6.51
CA ARG A 61 -0.48 1.72 7.87
C ARG A 61 -0.04 3.13 8.17
N ARG A 62 -0.25 3.55 9.42
CA ARG A 62 0.44 4.70 9.99
C ARG A 62 1.72 4.23 10.65
N PHE A 63 2.86 4.74 10.20
CA PHE A 63 4.17 4.41 10.73
C PHE A 63 4.63 5.46 11.73
N LYS A 64 5.04 5.01 12.92
CA LYS A 64 5.88 5.82 13.80
C LYS A 64 7.35 5.70 13.39
N LYS A 65 8.17 6.63 13.85
CA LYS A 65 9.63 6.51 13.75
C LYS A 65 10.04 5.16 14.37
N ASP A 66 10.85 4.38 13.66
CA ASP A 66 11.32 3.04 14.05
C ASP A 66 10.26 1.92 14.08
N ASP A 67 9.09 2.10 13.47
CA ASP A 67 8.08 1.04 13.36
C ASP A 67 8.57 -0.14 12.49
N ALA A 68 8.14 -1.35 12.86
CA ALA A 68 8.40 -2.57 12.11
C ALA A 68 7.84 -2.48 10.67
N SER A 69 8.51 -3.15 9.73
CA SER A 69 8.07 -3.32 8.33
C SER A 69 6.60 -3.74 8.23
N ILE A 70 5.95 -3.38 7.12
CA ILE A 70 4.70 -4.07 6.76
C ILE A 70 5.05 -5.39 6.12
N VAL A 71 4.36 -6.43 6.57
CA VAL A 71 4.40 -7.77 6.02
C VAL A 71 3.15 -7.97 5.15
N PHE A 72 3.35 -8.44 3.94
CA PHE A 72 2.31 -9.05 3.12
C PHE A 72 2.48 -10.56 3.22
N ASP A 73 1.70 -11.18 4.11
CA ASP A 73 1.87 -12.58 4.46
C ASP A 73 1.53 -13.54 3.31
N LEU A 74 2.03 -14.77 3.41
CA LEU A 74 1.85 -15.79 2.38
C LEU A 74 0.37 -16.13 2.12
N TYR A 75 -0.49 -16.03 3.13
CA TYR A 75 -1.92 -16.30 3.00
C TYR A 75 -2.59 -15.27 2.09
N ASN A 76 -2.36 -13.98 2.35
CA ASN A 76 -2.86 -12.88 1.54
C ASN A 76 -2.25 -12.86 0.13
N GLN A 77 -0.96 -13.22 -0.01
CA GLN A 77 -0.33 -13.43 -1.31
C GLN A 77 -1.07 -14.50 -2.14
N ASN A 78 -1.37 -15.64 -1.52
CA ASN A 78 -2.05 -16.75 -2.20
C ASN A 78 -3.50 -16.43 -2.55
N LYS A 79 -4.22 -15.72 -1.69
CA LYS A 79 -5.57 -15.20 -1.98
C LYS A 79 -5.56 -14.31 -3.21
N LEU A 80 -4.66 -13.33 -3.23
CA LEU A 80 -4.52 -12.41 -4.36
C LEU A 80 -4.14 -13.13 -5.66
N ARG A 81 -3.19 -14.07 -5.61
CA ARG A 81 -2.81 -14.88 -6.79
C ARG A 81 -3.96 -15.73 -7.30
N THR A 82 -4.76 -16.32 -6.40
CA THR A 82 -5.90 -17.16 -6.77
C THR A 82 -6.96 -16.31 -7.47
N PHE A 83 -7.35 -15.19 -6.86
CA PHE A 83 -8.28 -14.24 -7.46
C PHE A 83 -7.78 -13.74 -8.82
N ALA A 84 -6.53 -13.28 -8.89
CA ALA A 84 -5.94 -12.77 -10.12
C ALA A 84 -5.96 -13.83 -11.24
N ARG A 85 -5.65 -15.09 -10.92
CA ARG A 85 -5.71 -16.20 -11.88
C ARG A 85 -7.13 -16.51 -12.35
N GLU A 86 -8.10 -16.52 -11.45
CA GLU A 86 -9.52 -16.80 -11.78
C GLU A 86 -10.10 -15.78 -12.77
N PHE A 87 -9.66 -14.53 -12.68
CA PHE A 87 -10.15 -13.45 -13.53
C PHE A 87 -9.19 -13.03 -14.65
N ASP A 88 -8.10 -13.77 -14.88
CA ASP A 88 -7.05 -13.44 -15.86
C ASP A 88 -6.52 -12.00 -15.68
N MET A 89 -5.99 -11.75 -14.49
CA MET A 89 -5.44 -10.47 -14.04
C MET A 89 -4.02 -10.63 -13.49
N ILE A 90 -3.28 -9.53 -13.48
CA ILE A 90 -1.95 -9.42 -12.88
C ILE A 90 -2.12 -9.10 -11.39
N PRO A 91 -1.55 -9.91 -10.47
CA PRO A 91 -1.60 -9.61 -9.04
C PRO A 91 -0.66 -8.46 -8.69
N VAL A 92 -1.19 -7.45 -7.99
CA VAL A 92 -0.50 -6.21 -7.61
C VAL A 92 -0.75 -5.93 -6.13
N VAL A 93 0.25 -5.38 -5.44
CA VAL A 93 0.09 -4.92 -4.06
C VAL A 93 0.32 -3.42 -4.02
N ALA A 94 -0.52 -2.71 -3.28
CA ALA A 94 -0.37 -1.30 -3.00
C ALA A 94 -0.16 -1.09 -1.50
N PHE A 95 0.88 -0.35 -1.13
CA PHE A 95 1.19 0.01 0.25
C PHE A 95 0.92 1.50 0.43
N VAL A 96 0.00 1.85 1.34
CA VAL A 96 -0.33 3.23 1.71
C VAL A 96 0.23 3.55 3.10
N LEU A 97 1.30 4.32 3.15
CA LEU A 97 2.11 4.54 4.36
C LEU A 97 2.00 5.99 4.81
N ILE A 98 1.28 6.22 5.89
CA ILE A 98 1.12 7.56 6.48
C ILE A 98 2.18 7.72 7.56
N ASP A 99 2.89 8.84 7.57
CA ASP A 99 3.87 9.10 8.63
C ASP A 99 3.20 9.37 9.99
N GLY A 100 4.02 9.31 11.05
CA GLY A 100 3.55 9.40 12.42
C GLY A 100 2.98 10.77 12.76
N GLU A 101 3.40 11.81 12.05
CA GLU A 101 2.97 13.20 12.23
C GLU A 101 1.78 13.56 11.32
N CYS A 102 1.34 12.65 10.45
CA CYS A 102 0.35 12.87 9.41
C CYS A 102 0.69 14.07 8.49
N GLN A 103 1.96 14.25 8.17
CA GLN A 103 2.44 15.28 7.24
C GLN A 103 2.55 14.74 5.81
N CYS A 104 2.85 13.45 5.65
CA CYS A 104 2.92 12.83 4.33
C CYS A 104 2.30 11.43 4.28
N CYS A 105 1.95 11.04 3.07
CA CYS A 105 1.47 9.71 2.71
C CYS A 105 2.29 9.21 1.51
N ASP A 106 3.07 8.16 1.73
CA ASP A 106 3.82 7.45 0.69
C ASP A 106 2.98 6.29 0.16
N ILE A 107 2.82 6.20 -1.15
CA ILE A 107 2.12 5.12 -1.83
C ILE A 107 3.12 4.37 -2.71
N TYR A 108 3.20 3.05 -2.54
CA TYR A 108 4.02 2.16 -3.37
C TYR A 108 3.13 1.11 -4.03
N ILE A 109 3.17 1.02 -5.35
CA ILE A 109 2.40 0.03 -6.12
C ILE A 109 3.38 -0.81 -6.93
N LEU A 110 3.30 -2.13 -6.80
CA LEU A 110 4.17 -3.05 -7.51
C LEU A 110 3.50 -4.40 -7.78
N LYS A 111 3.86 -5.04 -8.88
CA LYS A 111 3.39 -6.40 -9.20
C LYS A 111 3.92 -7.37 -8.16
N LEU A 112 3.12 -8.37 -7.80
CA LEU A 112 3.49 -9.33 -6.77
C LEU A 112 4.73 -10.16 -7.16
N ASP A 113 4.93 -10.43 -8.45
CA ASP A 113 6.13 -11.12 -8.94
C ASP A 113 7.38 -10.24 -8.86
N ASP A 114 7.27 -8.96 -9.19
CA ASP A 114 8.35 -7.99 -9.00
C ASP A 114 8.69 -7.82 -7.52
N PHE A 115 7.67 -7.82 -6.64
CA PHE A 115 7.88 -7.77 -5.19
C PHE A 115 8.69 -8.97 -4.70
N LYS A 116 8.39 -10.18 -5.19
CA LYS A 116 9.15 -11.39 -4.88
C LYS A 116 10.58 -11.31 -5.42
N GLN A 117 10.76 -10.89 -6.67
CA GLN A 117 12.09 -10.74 -7.27
C GLN A 117 12.97 -9.77 -6.48
N LEU A 118 12.43 -8.61 -6.10
CA LEU A 118 13.15 -7.62 -5.28
C LEU A 118 13.45 -8.12 -3.87
N ALA A 119 12.62 -9.01 -3.33
CA ALA A 119 12.81 -9.61 -2.00
C ALA A 119 13.87 -10.71 -1.98
N ASP A 120 14.08 -11.38 -3.11
CA ASP A 120 15.08 -12.42 -3.30
C ASP A 120 16.43 -11.85 -3.80
N ASP A 121 16.48 -10.56 -4.19
CA ASP A 121 17.68 -9.84 -4.61
C ASP A 121 18.51 -9.37 -3.40
N SER A 122 19.71 -9.95 -3.23
CA SER A 122 20.61 -9.61 -2.13
C SER A 122 21.15 -8.19 -2.17
N ASP A 123 21.17 -7.56 -3.35
CA ASP A 123 21.68 -6.21 -3.54
C ASP A 123 20.57 -5.15 -3.37
N PHE A 124 19.30 -5.56 -3.44
CA PHE A 124 18.17 -4.67 -3.28
C PHE A 124 17.80 -4.46 -1.79
N CYS A 125 18.32 -3.40 -1.19
CA CYS A 125 17.93 -3.03 0.18
C CYS A 125 16.54 -2.36 0.24
N GLY A 126 15.71 -2.76 1.21
CA GLY A 126 14.41 -2.12 1.50
C GLY A 126 13.20 -3.01 1.28
N ILE A 127 13.37 -4.12 0.58
CA ILE A 127 12.39 -5.19 0.47
C ILE A 127 13.05 -6.47 0.99
N GLY A 128 12.28 -7.37 1.60
CA GLY A 128 12.85 -8.62 2.09
C GLY A 128 11.84 -9.75 2.15
N ASN A 129 12.33 -10.96 1.92
CA ASN A 129 11.58 -12.20 2.06
C ASN A 129 11.83 -12.78 3.46
N ARG A 130 10.82 -12.70 4.35
CA ARG A 130 10.91 -13.24 5.71
C ARG A 130 10.01 -14.47 5.84
N SER A 131 10.21 -15.26 6.89
CA SER A 131 9.36 -16.43 7.19
C SER A 131 7.86 -16.10 7.23
N GLU A 132 7.52 -14.85 7.57
CA GLU A 132 6.14 -14.37 7.68
C GLU A 132 5.56 -13.83 6.36
N GLY A 133 6.39 -13.62 5.33
CA GLY A 133 5.96 -13.10 4.02
C GLY A 133 6.91 -12.05 3.43
N LEU A 134 6.43 -11.38 2.39
CA LEU A 134 7.16 -10.30 1.73
C LEU A 134 7.04 -9.02 2.55
N THR A 135 8.14 -8.30 2.74
CA THR A 135 8.20 -7.15 3.64
C THR A 135 8.71 -5.90 2.94
N ILE A 136 8.11 -4.75 3.25
CA ILE A 136 8.66 -3.43 2.91
C ILE A 136 9.29 -2.82 4.16
N LEU A 137 10.60 -2.60 4.10
CA LEU A 137 11.44 -2.02 5.14
C LEU A 137 11.64 -0.52 4.89
N ASN A 138 10.59 0.26 5.15
CA ASN A 138 10.59 1.72 4.96
C ASN A 138 11.28 2.50 6.12
N THR A 139 12.28 1.90 6.77
CA THR A 139 12.79 2.39 8.07
C THR A 139 14.03 3.28 7.94
N THR A 140 14.86 3.10 6.91
CA THR A 140 16.08 3.90 6.71
C THR A 140 16.00 4.76 5.44
N THR A 141 16.71 5.89 5.44
CA THR A 141 16.79 6.77 4.25
C THR A 141 17.36 6.04 3.03
N LYS A 142 18.33 5.14 3.22
CA LYS A 142 18.89 4.32 2.15
C LYS A 142 17.83 3.40 1.53
N ASN A 143 17.07 2.68 2.35
CA ASN A 143 16.01 1.80 1.88
C ASN A 143 14.90 2.59 1.18
N LYS A 144 14.50 3.73 1.74
CA LYS A 144 13.56 4.68 1.12
C LYS A 144 13.99 5.05 -0.29
N ASN A 145 15.22 5.53 -0.43
CA ASN A 145 15.74 5.95 -1.73
C ASN A 145 15.78 4.79 -2.73
N ASN A 146 16.19 3.58 -2.32
CA ASN A 146 16.21 2.43 -3.22
C ASN A 146 14.81 2.04 -3.72
N ILE A 147 13.82 2.02 -2.83
CA ILE A 147 12.44 1.68 -3.18
C ILE A 147 11.85 2.76 -4.09
N GLN A 148 12.03 4.04 -3.76
CA GLN A 148 11.44 5.17 -4.47
C GLN A 148 12.03 5.41 -5.87
N ASN A 149 13.24 4.92 -6.13
CA ASN A 149 13.91 5.04 -7.43
C ASN A 149 13.88 3.75 -8.27
N SER A 150 13.18 2.70 -7.81
CA SER A 150 13.07 1.44 -8.55
C SER A 150 12.05 1.54 -9.67
N GLU A 151 12.43 1.18 -10.90
CA GLU A 151 11.50 1.14 -12.05
C GLU A 151 10.38 0.08 -11.90
N LYS A 152 10.56 -0.89 -11.00
CA LYS A 152 9.56 -1.93 -10.69
C LYS A 152 8.51 -1.45 -9.69
N ILE A 153 8.68 -0.26 -9.11
CA ILE A 153 7.81 0.27 -8.06
C ILE A 153 7.29 1.62 -8.50
N ASP A 154 5.98 1.70 -8.67
CA ASP A 154 5.31 2.97 -8.90
C ASP A 154 5.12 3.67 -7.55
N TYR A 155 5.88 4.73 -7.35
CA TYR A 155 5.89 5.52 -6.12
C TYR A 155 5.18 6.86 -6.31
N THR A 156 4.35 7.22 -5.34
CA THR A 156 3.69 8.53 -5.25
C THR A 156 3.76 9.02 -3.82
N ARG A 157 4.12 10.29 -3.61
CA ARG A 157 4.02 10.97 -2.32
C ARG A 157 2.96 12.05 -2.36
N LEU A 158 2.12 12.07 -1.33
CA LEU A 158 1.19 13.16 -1.05
C LEU A 158 1.62 13.87 0.22
N GLU A 159 1.62 15.20 0.18
CA GLU A 159 1.93 16.06 1.33
C GLU A 159 0.64 16.72 1.81
N PHE A 160 0.39 16.65 3.12
CA PHE A 160 -0.74 17.30 3.76
C PHE A 160 -0.32 18.68 4.23
N SER A 161 -1.01 19.73 3.77
CA SER A 161 -0.81 21.07 4.29
C SER A 161 -1.39 21.20 5.70
N ASN A 162 -0.58 21.73 6.64
CA ASN A 162 -0.88 22.01 8.05
C ASN A 162 -2.24 21.51 8.57
N LEU A 163 -2.29 20.28 9.06
CA LEU A 163 -3.46 19.75 9.75
C LEU A 163 -3.56 20.38 11.15
N THR A 164 -4.32 21.46 11.29
CA THR A 164 -4.57 22.06 12.61
C THR A 164 -5.66 21.28 13.33
N THR A 165 -5.45 20.98 14.61
CA THR A 165 -6.49 20.39 15.46
C THR A 165 -7.31 21.45 16.18
N ASP A 166 -6.94 22.74 16.02
CA ASP A 166 -7.50 23.85 16.79
C ASP A 166 -9.00 24.02 16.56
N PHE A 167 -9.49 23.67 15.36
CA PHE A 167 -10.91 23.66 15.05
C PHE A 167 -11.71 22.69 15.95
N PHE A 168 -11.10 21.57 16.35
CA PHE A 168 -11.72 20.58 17.23
C PHE A 168 -11.37 20.78 18.72
N GLY A 169 -10.70 21.88 19.07
CA GLY A 169 -10.25 22.19 20.43
C GLY A 169 -8.94 21.49 20.81
N LYS A 170 -8.22 22.03 21.82
CA LYS A 170 -6.98 21.43 22.34
C LYS A 170 -7.25 19.99 22.77
N LYS A 171 -6.53 19.04 22.17
CA LYS A 171 -6.46 17.67 22.68
C LYS A 171 -5.92 17.73 24.10
N GLY A 172 -6.70 17.26 25.08
CA GLY A 172 -6.12 16.84 26.35
C GLY A 172 -5.04 15.82 26.06
N THR A 173 -3.85 16.01 26.65
CA THR A 173 -2.76 15.03 26.60
C THR A 173 -3.28 13.66 27.02
N LEU A 174 -3.17 12.69 26.11
CA LEU A 174 -3.32 11.27 26.39
C LEU A 174 -2.10 10.75 27.14
#